data_AF-A0A9W9Z4D9-F1
#
_entry.id   AF-A0A9W9Z4D9-F1
#
_cell.length_a   1.000
_cell.length_b   1.000
_cell.length_c   1.000
_cell.angle_alpha   90.00
_cell.angle_beta   90.00
_cell.angle_gamma   90.00
#
_symmetry.space_group_name_H-M   'P 1'
#
loop_
_entity.id
_entity.type
_entity.pdbx_description
1 polymer ?
#
loop_
_entity_poly.entity_id
_entity_poly.type
_entity_poly.pdbx_seq_one_letter_code
_entity_poly.pdbx_strand_id
1 'polypeptide(L)'
;MDFGILYFQPEEKTSVTSNEIPVTHWKPVLNFHVLNEKVDFERQGIPGEIYPFVRLAPNDQYLPVLYIDQLGVIYRYLKRVNKSSSEMELKINYSPISLGKLRIWASVHHSLKSMKDLGFTDKDLDDVRGIFTDTNLFLLGVTFGITVLHLLFDFLAFKNDITYWKTRNSMVGLSVRTVIWRCVSTSIIFLYLMDEKTSLLVLIPAGIGSLIEMWKVTKAFKVSIKWEKGARPTIQFGEKTSKEKETEQFDSEAMRYLSYALYPLLLAGAVYSLVYHPHKSWYSWIVRSLVNGVYVFGFLFMLPQLFVNYKLKSVAHLPWRAFMYKAFNTFIDDVFAFIIVMPTAHRLACFRDDIVFVIYLYQRWLYPVDMKRVNEFGVSYEDQENEDKPHKD
;
A
#
# COMPACT_ATOMS: atom_id res chain seq x y z
N MET A 1 -27.45 54.13 -29.72
CA MET A 1 -26.22 53.45 -29.25
C MET A 1 -26.68 52.36 -28.31
N ASP A 2 -26.77 51.16 -28.84
CA ASP A 2 -27.36 49.99 -28.22
C ASP A 2 -26.49 49.45 -27.08
N PHE A 3 -27.10 49.29 -25.91
CA PHE A 3 -26.54 48.51 -24.81
C PHE A 3 -26.93 47.04 -25.02
N GLY A 4 -25.95 46.23 -25.45
CA GLY A 4 -26.10 44.79 -25.63
C GLY A 4 -26.34 44.08 -24.29
N ILE A 5 -27.51 43.45 -24.18
CA ILE A 5 -27.87 42.52 -23.11
C ILE A 5 -27.24 41.16 -23.45
N LEU A 6 -26.20 40.76 -22.69
CA LEU A 6 -25.64 39.42 -22.75
C LEU A 6 -26.59 38.45 -22.02
N TYR A 7 -27.25 37.60 -22.81
CA TYR A 7 -28.04 36.49 -22.31
C TYR A 7 -27.15 35.49 -21.57
N PHE A 8 -27.47 35.24 -20.30
CA PHE A 8 -26.90 34.16 -19.51
C PHE A 8 -27.59 32.86 -19.96
N GLN A 9 -26.89 31.98 -20.69
CA GLN A 9 -27.36 30.63 -20.97
C GLN A 9 -27.36 29.82 -19.67
N PRO A 10 -28.45 29.10 -19.33
CA PRO A 10 -28.43 28.18 -18.21
C PRO A 10 -27.66 26.92 -18.63
N GLU A 11 -26.56 26.62 -17.94
CA GLU A 11 -25.87 25.34 -18.06
C GLU A 11 -26.84 24.19 -17.71
N GLU A 12 -26.89 23.19 -18.58
CA GLU A 12 -27.63 21.95 -18.37
C GLU A 12 -27.14 21.23 -17.11
N LYS A 13 -28.00 21.22 -16.09
CA LYS A 13 -27.85 20.36 -14.91
C LYS A 13 -28.00 18.91 -15.35
N THR A 14 -26.90 18.18 -15.36
CA THR A 14 -26.90 16.72 -15.42
C THR A 14 -27.71 16.18 -14.23
N SER A 15 -28.82 15.53 -14.56
CA SER A 15 -29.82 15.02 -13.63
C SER A 15 -29.27 13.83 -12.84
N VAL A 16 -28.98 14.05 -11.55
CA VAL A 16 -28.85 12.96 -10.58
C VAL A 16 -30.26 12.62 -10.10
N THR A 17 -30.73 11.44 -10.48
CA THR A 17 -31.99 10.84 -10.04
C THR A 17 -31.95 10.52 -8.54
N SER A 18 -32.42 11.47 -7.73
CA SER A 18 -33.04 11.19 -6.43
C SER A 18 -34.26 12.09 -6.29
N ASN A 19 -35.44 11.51 -6.09
CA ASN A 19 -36.72 12.22 -5.93
C ASN A 19 -36.83 12.96 -4.58
N GLU A 20 -35.74 13.50 -4.06
CA GLU A 20 -35.73 14.20 -2.79
C GLU A 20 -35.86 15.70 -3.04
N ILE A 21 -37.02 16.26 -2.67
CA ILE A 21 -37.24 17.70 -2.63
C ILE A 21 -36.14 18.30 -1.74
N PRO A 22 -35.38 19.31 -2.20
CA PRO A 22 -34.31 19.89 -1.41
C PRO A 22 -34.87 20.45 -0.11
N VAL A 23 -34.25 20.07 1.01
CA VAL A 23 -34.70 20.45 2.35
C VAL A 23 -33.70 21.43 2.98
N THR A 24 -34.22 22.48 3.60
CA THR A 24 -33.40 23.46 4.34
C THR A 24 -32.84 22.85 5.63
N HIS A 25 -31.56 23.12 5.88
CA HIS A 25 -30.86 22.69 7.08
C HIS A 25 -30.34 23.90 7.87
N TRP A 26 -30.31 23.77 9.19
CA TRP A 26 -29.79 24.72 10.17
C TRP A 26 -28.40 24.29 10.62
N LYS A 27 -27.48 25.25 10.74
CA LYS A 27 -26.15 25.07 11.30
C LYS A 27 -26.18 25.46 12.79
N PRO A 28 -26.23 24.50 13.73
CA PRO A 28 -26.41 24.81 15.15
C PRO A 28 -25.13 25.31 15.84
N VAL A 29 -23.95 25.16 15.23
CA VAL A 29 -22.67 25.54 15.83
C VAL A 29 -21.90 26.44 14.87
N LEU A 30 -21.49 27.62 15.35
CA LEU A 30 -20.62 28.53 14.64
C LEU A 30 -19.31 28.70 15.42
N ASN A 31 -18.22 28.12 14.92
CA ASN A 31 -16.89 28.39 15.44
C ASN A 31 -16.31 29.58 14.68
N PHE A 32 -15.82 30.58 15.40
CA PHE A 32 -15.02 31.64 14.83
C PHE A 32 -13.72 31.78 15.59
N HIS A 33 -12.68 32.08 14.83
CA HIS A 33 -11.32 32.16 15.31
C HIS A 33 -10.75 33.53 15.04
N VAL A 34 -10.01 34.07 16.00
CA VAL A 34 -9.29 35.33 15.86
C VAL A 34 -7.81 35.05 15.98
N LEU A 35 -7.03 35.59 15.05
CA LEU A 35 -5.58 35.50 15.08
C LEU A 35 -5.06 36.22 16.33
N ASN A 36 -4.40 35.48 17.22
CA ASN A 36 -3.88 36.02 18.49
C ASN A 36 -2.41 36.49 18.37
N GLU A 37 -1.72 36.07 17.32
CA GLU A 37 -0.31 36.40 17.10
C GLU A 37 -0.18 37.77 16.43
N LYS A 38 0.67 38.62 16.99
CA LYS A 38 1.07 39.89 16.35
C LYS A 38 2.08 39.57 15.26
N VAL A 39 1.68 39.73 14.01
CA VAL A 39 2.52 39.45 12.84
C VAL A 39 2.50 40.68 11.95
N ASP A 40 3.67 41.23 11.69
CA ASP A 40 3.81 42.35 10.77
C ASP A 40 3.98 41.79 9.36
N PHE A 41 2.96 41.97 8.53
CA PHE A 41 3.04 41.58 7.13
C PHE A 41 3.55 42.75 6.29
N GLU A 42 4.51 42.48 5.42
CA GLU A 42 4.84 43.42 4.34
C GLU A 42 3.65 43.57 3.40
N ARG A 43 3.32 44.81 3.01
CA ARG A 43 2.11 45.13 2.23
C ARG A 43 1.98 44.34 0.92
N GLN A 44 3.11 43.97 0.31
CA GLN A 44 3.18 43.17 -0.92
C GLN A 44 3.57 41.71 -0.67
N GLY A 45 3.89 41.35 0.57
CA GLY A 45 4.35 40.02 0.97
C GLY A 45 3.30 39.19 1.72
N ILE A 46 2.04 39.61 1.74
CA ILE A 46 0.96 38.85 2.39
C ILE A 46 0.76 37.53 1.64
N PRO A 47 0.87 36.36 2.31
CA PRO A 47 0.61 35.08 1.66
C PRO A 47 -0.80 35.02 1.07
N GLY A 48 -0.93 34.46 -0.13
CA GLY A 48 -2.20 34.41 -0.87
C GLY A 48 -3.32 33.69 -0.14
N GLU A 49 -2.98 32.74 0.74
CA GLU A 49 -3.92 32.03 1.60
C GLU A 49 -4.51 32.90 2.73
N ILE A 50 -3.79 33.92 3.20
CA ILE A 50 -4.22 34.81 4.30
C ILE A 50 -4.86 36.09 3.76
N TYR A 51 -4.43 36.53 2.58
CA TYR A 51 -4.88 37.77 1.95
C TYR A 51 -6.41 38.00 1.97
N PRO A 52 -7.27 37.00 1.70
CA PRO A 52 -8.73 37.19 1.73
C PRO A 52 -9.31 37.54 3.12
N PHE A 53 -8.59 37.22 4.19
CA PHE A 53 -9.02 37.44 5.58
C PHE A 53 -8.49 38.76 6.17
N VAL A 54 -7.54 39.41 5.48
CA VAL A 54 -6.95 40.68 5.94
C VAL A 54 -7.78 41.84 5.41
N ARG A 55 -8.16 42.74 6.32
CA ARG A 55 -8.85 44.00 5.97
C ARG A 55 -8.06 45.15 6.55
N LEU A 56 -7.91 46.22 5.77
CA LEU A 56 -7.23 47.44 6.22
C LEU A 56 -8.25 48.43 6.79
N ALA A 57 -7.92 49.03 7.92
CA ALA A 57 -8.64 50.16 8.49
C ALA A 57 -8.17 51.47 7.83
N PRO A 58 -8.94 52.59 7.97
CA PRO A 58 -8.60 53.88 7.36
C PRO A 58 -7.25 54.48 7.79
N ASN A 59 -6.65 53.96 8.87
CA ASN A 59 -5.36 54.37 9.42
C ASN A 59 -4.19 53.50 8.92
N ASP A 60 -4.36 52.79 7.80
CA ASP A 60 -3.38 51.86 7.21
C ASP A 60 -2.96 50.68 8.13
N GLN A 61 -3.66 50.45 9.24
CA GLN A 61 -3.47 49.26 10.08
C GLN A 61 -4.41 48.13 9.65
N TYR A 62 -3.96 46.88 9.77
CA TYR A 62 -4.84 45.75 9.51
C TYR A 62 -5.77 45.48 10.70
N LEU A 63 -7.03 45.16 10.40
CA LEU A 63 -8.00 44.69 11.39
C LEU A 63 -7.65 43.27 11.85
N PRO A 64 -8.05 42.88 13.07
CA PRO A 64 -7.86 41.51 13.55
C PRO A 64 -8.38 40.49 12.54
N VAL A 65 -7.51 39.58 12.13
CA VAL A 65 -7.86 38.55 11.16
C VAL A 65 -8.85 37.59 11.80
N LEU A 66 -10.06 37.58 11.25
CA LEU A 66 -11.16 36.74 11.69
C LEU A 66 -11.38 35.62 10.68
N TYR A 67 -11.29 34.39 11.16
CA TYR A 67 -11.55 33.19 10.38
C TYR A 67 -12.81 32.52 10.89
N ILE A 68 -13.82 32.42 10.01
CA ILE A 68 -15.04 31.66 10.30
C ILE A 68 -14.81 30.23 9.87
N ASP A 69 -14.98 29.29 10.80
CA ASP A 69 -14.79 27.87 10.52
C ASP A 69 -15.89 27.35 9.59
N GLN A 70 -15.47 27.07 8.35
CA GLN A 70 -16.25 26.39 7.33
C GLN A 70 -15.85 24.93 7.18
N LEU A 71 -14.68 24.52 7.71
CA LEU A 71 -14.18 23.15 7.62
C LEU A 71 -14.90 22.23 8.62
N GLY A 72 -15.19 22.73 9.82
CA GLY A 72 -15.97 22.00 10.82
C GLY A 72 -17.47 21.87 10.53
N VAL A 73 -17.93 22.32 9.35
CA VAL A 73 -19.32 22.17 8.91
C VAL A 73 -19.45 20.89 8.10
N ILE A 74 -19.88 19.84 8.79
CA ILE A 74 -20.13 18.51 8.21
C ILE A 74 -21.65 18.30 8.10
N TYR A 75 -22.15 17.73 7.00
CA TYR A 75 -23.59 17.53 6.77
C TYR A 75 -24.27 16.79 7.91
N ARG A 76 -23.58 15.80 8.51
CA ARG A 76 -24.09 15.02 9.64
C ARG A 76 -24.40 15.84 10.90
N TYR A 77 -23.86 17.05 11.02
CA TYR A 77 -24.09 17.95 12.15
C TYR A 77 -25.16 19.01 11.87
N LEU A 78 -25.68 19.08 10.64
CA LEU A 78 -26.75 20.00 10.29
C LEU A 78 -28.09 19.44 10.75
N LYS A 79 -28.93 20.32 11.32
CA LYS A 79 -30.29 19.96 11.77
C LYS A 79 -31.30 20.32 10.69
N ARG A 80 -32.19 19.40 10.32
CA ARG A 80 -33.27 19.70 9.38
C ARG A 80 -34.20 20.78 9.96
N VAL A 81 -34.50 21.81 9.17
CA VAL A 81 -35.50 22.83 9.55
C VAL A 81 -36.88 22.25 9.35
N ASN A 82 -37.70 22.22 10.41
CA ASN A 82 -39.07 21.72 10.35
C ASN A 82 -40.07 22.87 10.48
N LYS A 83 -41.26 22.72 9.90
CA LYS A 83 -42.32 23.75 9.94
C LYS A 83 -42.81 24.04 11.36
N SER A 84 -42.60 23.13 12.30
CA SER A 84 -43.00 23.23 13.70
C SER A 84 -41.98 23.93 14.61
N SER A 85 -40.78 24.25 14.12
CA SER A 85 -39.71 24.83 14.92
C SER A 85 -39.65 26.35 14.73
N SER A 86 -40.17 27.10 15.71
CA SER A 86 -40.13 28.57 15.71
C SER A 86 -38.77 29.14 16.15
N GLU A 87 -38.01 28.36 16.93
CA GLU A 87 -36.71 28.75 17.47
C GLU A 87 -35.71 27.61 17.28
N MET A 88 -34.45 27.95 16.98
CA MET A 88 -33.36 27.00 16.84
C MET A 88 -32.12 27.53 17.56
N GLU A 89 -31.50 26.69 18.39
CA GLU A 89 -30.30 27.06 19.13
C GLU A 89 -29.10 27.28 18.19
N LEU A 90 -28.36 28.38 18.43
CA LEU A 90 -27.07 28.65 17.81
C LEU A 90 -26.01 28.75 18.89
N LYS A 91 -25.13 27.76 18.96
CA LYS A 91 -23.95 27.79 19.82
C LYS A 91 -22.80 28.47 19.10
N ILE A 92 -22.32 29.56 19.67
CA ILE A 92 -21.21 30.32 19.13
C ILE A 92 -19.96 30.02 19.96
N ASN A 93 -18.95 29.43 19.32
CA ASN A 93 -17.67 29.12 19.97
C ASN A 93 -16.60 30.09 19.49
N TYR A 94 -15.89 30.69 20.44
CA TYR A 94 -14.75 31.56 20.19
C TYR A 94 -13.47 30.86 20.65
N SER A 95 -12.45 30.84 19.79
CA SER A 95 -11.10 30.45 20.23
C SER A 95 -10.00 31.12 19.42
N PRO A 96 -8.85 31.45 20.04
CA PRO A 96 -7.71 32.00 19.32
C PRO A 96 -7.10 30.97 18.35
N ILE A 97 -6.55 31.44 17.23
CA ILE A 97 -5.83 30.61 16.25
C ILE A 97 -4.41 31.15 16.04
N SER A 98 -3.44 30.25 15.87
CA SER A 98 -2.07 30.59 15.47
C SER A 98 -1.99 30.83 13.96
N LEU A 99 -0.99 31.58 13.51
CA LEU A 99 -0.81 31.85 12.08
C LEU A 99 -0.60 30.56 11.29
N GLY A 100 0.21 29.63 11.81
CA GLY A 100 0.48 28.34 11.14
C GLY A 100 -0.78 27.50 10.95
N LYS A 101 -1.63 27.42 11.98
CA LYS A 101 -2.90 26.68 11.89
C LYS A 101 -3.86 27.35 10.90
N LEU A 102 -3.93 28.69 10.91
CA LEU A 102 -4.74 29.45 9.96
C LEU A 102 -4.30 29.19 8.51
N ARG A 103 -2.99 29.16 8.23
CA ARG A 103 -2.47 28.87 6.89
C ARG A 103 -2.84 27.49 6.39
N ILE A 104 -2.70 26.46 7.25
CA ILE A 104 -3.09 25.09 6.91
C ILE A 104 -4.60 25.04 6.62
N TRP A 105 -5.43 25.64 7.47
CA TRP A 105 -6.88 25.64 7.31
C TRP A 105 -7.33 26.40 6.05
N ALA A 106 -6.72 27.54 5.75
CA ALA A 106 -6.97 28.27 4.51
C ALA A 106 -6.55 27.46 3.28
N SER A 107 -5.40 26.78 3.33
CA SER A 107 -4.92 25.90 2.26
C SER A 107 -5.86 24.72 2.01
N VAL A 108 -6.28 24.01 3.07
CA VAL A 108 -7.26 22.91 2.95
C VAL A 108 -8.58 23.40 2.38
N HIS A 109 -9.08 24.56 2.83
CA HIS A 109 -10.30 25.14 2.28
C HIS A 109 -10.17 25.45 0.78
N HIS A 110 -9.04 26.01 0.35
CA HIS A 110 -8.76 26.25 -1.07
C HIS A 110 -8.65 24.95 -1.87
N SER A 111 -8.00 23.91 -1.33
CA SER A 111 -7.92 22.59 -1.96
C SER A 111 -9.29 21.95 -2.14
N LEU A 112 -10.16 22.01 -1.11
CA LEU A 112 -11.53 21.50 -1.20
C LEU A 112 -12.36 22.26 -2.25
N LYS A 113 -12.18 23.58 -2.35
CA LYS A 113 -12.81 24.38 -3.41
C LYS A 113 -12.34 23.95 -4.79
N SER A 114 -11.03 23.76 -4.96
CA SER A 114 -10.46 23.26 -6.21
C SER A 114 -10.96 21.86 -6.55
N MET A 115 -11.12 20.96 -5.57
CA MET A 115 -11.74 19.64 -5.79
C MET A 115 -13.19 19.77 -6.24
N LYS A 116 -13.96 20.70 -5.65
CA LYS A 116 -15.33 21.00 -6.11
C LYS A 116 -15.36 21.46 -7.57
N ASP A 117 -14.44 22.36 -7.94
CA ASP A 117 -14.33 22.87 -9.31
C ASP A 117 -13.91 21.77 -10.31
N LEU A 118 -13.19 20.74 -9.85
CA LEU A 118 -12.85 19.54 -10.62
C LEU A 118 -13.99 18.50 -10.71
N GLY A 119 -15.16 18.77 -10.12
CA GLY A 119 -16.35 17.93 -10.22
C GLY A 119 -16.57 16.91 -9.10
N PHE A 120 -15.87 17.02 -7.97
CA PHE A 120 -16.14 16.19 -6.79
C PHE A 120 -17.52 16.51 -6.19
N THR A 121 -18.24 15.47 -5.72
CA THR A 121 -19.58 15.67 -5.15
C THR A 121 -19.50 16.35 -3.78
N ASP A 122 -20.55 17.08 -3.40
CA ASP A 122 -20.61 17.70 -2.07
C ASP A 122 -20.48 16.68 -0.93
N LYS A 123 -20.89 15.43 -1.16
CA LYS A 123 -20.72 14.32 -0.21
C LYS A 123 -19.24 13.94 -0.05
N ASP A 124 -18.50 13.79 -1.15
CA ASP A 124 -17.07 13.43 -1.09
C ASP A 124 -16.26 14.51 -0.36
N LEU A 125 -16.62 15.79 -0.58
CA LEU A 125 -16.00 16.92 0.11
C LEU A 125 -16.33 16.92 1.61
N ASP A 126 -17.53 16.49 1.99
CA ASP A 126 -17.96 16.37 3.39
C ASP A 126 -17.19 15.26 4.11
N ASP A 127 -16.95 14.13 3.43
CA ASP A 127 -16.14 13.03 3.95
C ASP A 127 -14.69 13.49 4.18
N VAL A 128 -14.10 14.24 3.23
CA VAL A 128 -12.76 14.82 3.41
C VAL A 128 -12.73 15.82 4.57
N ARG A 129 -13.74 16.69 4.71
CA ARG A 129 -13.84 17.60 5.87
C ARG A 129 -13.93 16.85 7.19
N GLY A 130 -14.66 15.74 7.23
CA GLY A 130 -14.75 14.86 8.39
C GLY A 130 -13.39 14.31 8.80
N ILE A 131 -12.59 13.85 7.84
CA ILE A 131 -11.23 13.36 8.14
C ILE A 131 -10.39 14.42 8.85
N PHE A 132 -10.40 15.67 8.38
CA PHE A 132 -9.60 16.76 8.98
C PHE A 132 -10.16 17.32 10.29
N THR A 133 -11.48 17.27 10.48
CA THR A 133 -12.14 17.86 11.66
C THR A 133 -12.24 16.87 12.82
N ASP A 134 -12.51 15.60 12.53
CA ASP A 134 -12.84 14.60 13.55
C ASP A 134 -11.66 13.73 13.95
N THR A 135 -10.65 13.63 13.09
CA THR A 135 -9.45 12.85 13.37
C THR A 135 -8.45 13.72 14.11
N ASN A 136 -7.78 13.16 15.12
CA ASN A 136 -6.61 13.81 15.70
C ASN A 136 -5.57 14.04 14.60
N LEU A 137 -5.26 15.31 14.29
CA LEU A 137 -4.29 15.70 13.26
C LEU A 137 -2.94 15.00 13.43
N PHE A 138 -2.54 14.70 14.66
CA PHE A 138 -1.34 13.91 14.93
C PHE A 138 -1.48 12.47 14.40
N LEU A 139 -2.60 11.80 14.68
CA LEU A 139 -2.86 10.44 14.20
C LEU A 139 -2.98 10.40 12.67
N LEU A 140 -3.64 11.40 12.08
CA LEU A 140 -3.76 11.54 10.62
C LEU A 140 -2.38 11.74 9.97
N GLY A 141 -1.56 12.62 10.53
CA GLY A 141 -0.20 12.89 10.04
C GLY A 141 0.71 11.66 10.13
N VAL A 142 0.64 10.92 11.25
CA VAL A 142 1.37 9.66 11.42
C VAL A 142 0.89 8.61 10.40
N THR A 143 -0.42 8.45 10.22
CA THR A 143 -0.99 7.49 9.26
C THR A 143 -0.59 7.82 7.81
N PHE A 144 -0.61 9.10 7.45
CA PHE A 144 -0.13 9.57 6.15
C PHE A 144 1.36 9.29 5.96
N GLY A 145 2.18 9.60 6.97
CA GLY A 145 3.62 9.34 6.92
C GLY A 145 3.95 7.86 6.74
N ILE A 146 3.28 6.97 7.47
CA ILE A 146 3.43 5.51 7.35
C ILE A 146 3.01 5.04 5.96
N THR A 147 1.90 5.57 5.43
CA THR A 147 1.41 5.26 4.08
C THR A 147 2.43 5.62 3.00
N VAL A 148 3.02 6.82 3.09
CA VAL A 148 4.04 7.27 2.13
C VAL A 148 5.31 6.41 2.21
N LEU A 149 5.77 6.10 3.41
CA LEU A 149 6.94 5.23 3.60
C LEU A 149 6.70 3.82 3.06
N HIS A 150 5.51 3.25 3.28
CA HIS A 150 5.15 1.93 2.76
C HIS A 150 5.19 1.91 1.22
N LEU A 151 4.52 2.86 0.57
CA LEU A 151 4.54 2.97 -0.90
C LEU A 151 5.96 3.18 -1.46
N LEU A 152 6.80 3.92 -0.75
CA LEU A 152 8.20 4.11 -1.11
C LEU A 152 8.98 2.78 -1.07
N PHE A 153 8.81 1.98 -0.01
CA PHE A 153 9.51 0.70 0.11
C PHE A 153 9.02 -0.34 -0.90
N ASP A 154 7.71 -0.42 -1.16
CA ASP A 154 7.17 -1.24 -2.23
C ASP A 154 7.80 -0.89 -3.57
N PHE A 155 7.86 0.41 -3.88
CA PHE A 155 8.49 0.89 -5.11
C PHE A 155 9.96 0.52 -5.19
N LEU A 156 10.72 0.69 -4.11
CA LEU A 156 12.14 0.32 -4.05
C LEU A 156 12.35 -1.19 -4.20
N ALA A 157 11.47 -2.01 -3.60
CA ALA A 157 11.49 -3.46 -3.73
C ALA A 157 11.26 -3.87 -5.18
N PHE A 158 10.22 -3.34 -5.84
CA PHE A 158 9.96 -3.60 -7.26
C PHE A 158 11.10 -3.13 -8.16
N LYS A 159 11.62 -1.92 -7.93
CA LYS A 159 12.74 -1.39 -8.71
C LYS A 159 13.98 -2.28 -8.61
N ASN A 160 14.32 -2.73 -7.40
CA ASN A 160 15.49 -3.58 -7.18
C ASN A 160 15.30 -4.96 -7.83
N ASP A 161 14.13 -5.55 -7.68
CA ASP A 161 13.79 -6.85 -8.24
C ASP A 161 13.77 -6.83 -9.78
N ILE A 162 13.15 -5.82 -10.40
CA ILE A 162 13.17 -5.63 -11.85
C ILE A 162 14.60 -5.42 -12.34
N THR A 163 15.38 -4.56 -11.68
CA THR A 163 16.79 -4.31 -12.06
C THR A 163 17.60 -5.61 -12.00
N TYR A 164 17.47 -6.37 -10.92
CA TYR A 164 18.15 -7.64 -10.73
C TYR A 164 17.82 -8.64 -11.85
N TRP A 165 16.53 -8.85 -12.12
CA TRP A 165 16.10 -9.76 -13.18
C TRP A 165 16.43 -9.23 -14.57
N LYS A 166 16.49 -7.92 -14.79
CA LYS A 166 16.83 -7.31 -16.09
C LYS A 166 18.31 -7.52 -16.43
N THR A 167 19.22 -7.29 -15.48
CA THR A 167 20.68 -7.35 -15.68
C THR A 167 21.22 -8.77 -15.76
N ARG A 168 20.55 -9.75 -15.11
CA ARG A 168 21.04 -11.13 -15.06
C ARG A 168 20.75 -11.90 -16.37
N ASN A 169 21.81 -12.42 -16.99
CA ASN A 169 21.75 -13.25 -18.22
C ASN A 169 21.88 -14.76 -17.95
N SER A 170 22.48 -15.13 -16.82
CA SER A 170 22.65 -16.53 -16.37
C SER A 170 21.65 -16.88 -15.28
N MET A 171 20.97 -18.03 -15.42
CA MET A 171 20.01 -18.54 -14.42
C MET A 171 20.68 -19.46 -13.39
N VAL A 172 22.01 -19.59 -13.42
CA VAL A 172 22.77 -20.42 -12.48
C VAL A 172 22.51 -19.94 -11.06
N GLY A 173 21.97 -20.83 -10.20
CA GLY A 173 21.61 -20.52 -8.81
C GLY A 173 20.13 -20.14 -8.59
N LEU A 174 19.30 -20.06 -9.64
CA LEU A 174 17.85 -19.82 -9.53
C LEU A 174 17.06 -21.04 -10.01
N SER A 175 16.25 -21.62 -9.13
CA SER A 175 15.35 -22.72 -9.51
C SER A 175 14.12 -22.19 -10.24
N VAL A 176 13.94 -22.60 -11.51
CA VAL A 176 12.74 -22.28 -12.31
C VAL A 176 11.46 -22.73 -11.62
N ARG A 177 11.51 -23.86 -10.89
CA ARG A 177 10.38 -24.37 -10.11
C ARG A 177 9.97 -23.37 -9.02
N THR A 178 10.93 -22.75 -8.35
CA THR A 178 10.68 -21.73 -7.34
C THR A 178 10.08 -20.46 -7.95
N VAL A 179 10.52 -20.05 -9.14
CA VAL A 179 9.95 -18.90 -9.86
C VAL A 179 8.48 -19.13 -10.22
N ILE A 180 8.14 -20.31 -10.76
CA ILE A 180 6.76 -20.68 -11.07
C ILE A 180 5.92 -20.72 -9.79
N TRP A 181 6.44 -21.33 -8.74
CA TRP A 181 5.73 -21.43 -7.45
C TRP A 181 5.43 -20.05 -6.87
N ARG A 182 6.39 -19.12 -6.91
CA ARG A 182 6.20 -17.73 -6.50
C ARG A 182 5.14 -17.04 -7.34
N CYS A 183 5.18 -17.17 -8.66
CA CYS A 183 4.17 -16.60 -9.54
C CYS A 183 2.76 -17.11 -9.23
N VAL A 184 2.57 -18.42 -9.07
CA VAL A 184 1.26 -19.00 -8.73
C VAL A 184 0.79 -18.52 -7.36
N SER A 185 1.69 -18.52 -6.36
CA SER A 185 1.40 -18.08 -5.00
C SER A 185 0.95 -16.62 -4.96
N THR A 186 1.71 -15.72 -5.57
CA THR A 186 1.41 -14.28 -5.60
C THR A 186 0.11 -13.98 -6.35
N SER A 187 -0.17 -14.69 -7.45
CA SER A 187 -1.43 -14.55 -8.17
C SER A 187 -2.64 -15.01 -7.34
N ILE A 188 -2.52 -16.12 -6.61
CA ILE A 188 -3.58 -16.61 -5.70
C ILE A 188 -3.83 -15.59 -4.56
N ILE A 189 -2.76 -15.04 -3.97
CA ILE A 189 -2.86 -14.00 -2.93
C ILE A 189 -3.55 -12.74 -3.48
N PHE A 190 -3.18 -12.28 -4.67
CA PHE A 190 -3.80 -11.13 -5.30
C PHE A 190 -5.32 -11.34 -5.53
N LEU A 191 -5.72 -12.50 -6.04
CA LEU A 191 -7.13 -12.84 -6.24
C LEU A 191 -7.92 -12.82 -4.92
N TYR A 192 -7.32 -13.29 -3.84
CA TYR A 192 -7.94 -13.23 -2.50
C TYR A 192 -8.06 -11.81 -1.97
N LEU A 193 -7.03 -10.99 -2.12
CA LEU A 193 -7.08 -9.59 -1.71
C LEU A 193 -8.16 -8.80 -2.48
N MET A 194 -8.38 -9.16 -3.74
CA MET A 194 -9.45 -8.63 -4.57
C MET A 194 -10.84 -9.10 -4.11
N ASP A 195 -11.01 -10.39 -3.79
CA ASP A 195 -12.27 -10.95 -3.29
C ASP A 195 -12.69 -10.38 -1.92
N GLU A 196 -11.71 -10.14 -1.04
CA GLU A 196 -11.95 -9.53 0.29
C GLU A 196 -12.08 -8.00 0.26
N LYS A 197 -12.03 -7.37 -0.93
CA LYS A 197 -12.15 -5.91 -1.11
C LYS A 197 -11.19 -5.12 -0.20
N THR A 198 -9.93 -5.56 -0.18
CA THR A 198 -8.89 -4.95 0.65
C THR A 198 -8.58 -3.51 0.23
N SER A 199 -7.97 -2.72 1.11
CA SER A 199 -7.52 -1.36 0.79
C SER A 199 -6.72 -1.31 -0.51
N LEU A 200 -7.00 -0.29 -1.34
CA LEU A 200 -6.27 -0.05 -2.60
C LEU A 200 -4.76 0.06 -2.39
N LEU A 201 -4.35 0.54 -1.21
CA LEU A 201 -2.96 0.67 -0.81
C LEU A 201 -2.23 -0.68 -0.82
N VAL A 202 -2.89 -1.78 -0.45
CA VAL A 202 -2.31 -3.14 -0.48
C VAL A 202 -2.56 -3.81 -1.84
N LEU A 203 -3.75 -3.60 -2.38
CA LEU A 203 -4.20 -4.28 -3.60
C LEU A 203 -3.36 -3.87 -4.84
N ILE A 204 -3.04 -2.58 -4.97
CA ILE A 204 -2.30 -2.06 -6.13
C ILE A 204 -0.85 -2.62 -6.15
N PRO A 205 -0.04 -2.50 -5.08
CA PRO A 205 1.27 -3.12 -5.03
C PRO A 205 1.23 -4.64 -5.22
N ALA A 206 0.29 -5.36 -4.59
CA ALA A 206 0.14 -6.80 -4.78
C ALA A 206 -0.15 -7.16 -6.26
N GLY A 207 -0.97 -6.37 -6.95
CA GLY A 207 -1.24 -6.52 -8.38
C GLY A 207 -0.02 -6.28 -9.24
N ILE A 208 0.73 -5.20 -8.98
CA ILE A 208 2.01 -4.90 -9.66
C ILE A 208 3.01 -6.05 -9.43
N GLY A 209 3.13 -6.53 -8.20
CA GLY A 209 3.98 -7.68 -7.85
C GLY A 209 3.60 -8.96 -8.61
N SER A 210 2.30 -9.26 -8.73
CA SER A 210 1.81 -10.40 -9.52
C SER A 210 2.19 -10.28 -11.00
N LEU A 211 2.08 -9.08 -11.59
CA LEU A 211 2.51 -8.81 -12.97
C LEU A 211 4.02 -8.98 -13.15
N ILE A 212 4.82 -8.49 -12.20
CA ILE A 212 6.29 -8.64 -12.24
C ILE A 212 6.67 -10.13 -12.15
N GLU A 213 6.05 -10.92 -11.27
CA GLU A 213 6.31 -12.37 -11.16
C GLU A 213 5.93 -13.12 -12.44
N MET A 214 4.81 -12.76 -13.09
CA MET A 214 4.47 -13.30 -14.41
C MET A 214 5.53 -12.98 -15.47
N TRP A 215 6.04 -11.74 -15.50
CA TRP A 215 7.12 -11.35 -16.40
C TRP A 215 8.41 -12.15 -16.15
N LYS A 216 8.76 -12.39 -14.87
CA LYS A 216 9.92 -13.23 -14.51
C LYS A 216 9.77 -14.65 -15.05
N VAL A 217 8.58 -15.25 -14.95
CA VAL A 217 8.31 -16.57 -15.53
C VAL A 217 8.57 -16.55 -17.04
N THR A 218 8.04 -15.55 -17.77
CA THR A 218 8.32 -15.43 -19.21
C THR A 218 9.83 -15.32 -19.52
N LYS A 219 10.59 -14.59 -18.68
CA LYS A 219 12.04 -14.46 -18.82
C LYS A 219 12.80 -15.74 -18.44
N ALA A 220 12.41 -16.42 -17.36
CA ALA A 220 13.06 -17.62 -16.84
C ALA A 220 12.94 -18.81 -17.81
N PHE A 221 11.83 -18.91 -18.53
CA PHE A 221 11.64 -19.92 -19.57
C PHE A 221 12.45 -19.61 -20.85
N LYS A 222 13.23 -18.51 -20.89
CA LYS A 222 13.98 -18.03 -22.07
C LYS A 222 13.16 -18.21 -23.35
N VAL A 223 11.90 -17.78 -23.33
CA VAL A 223 10.96 -18.05 -24.43
C VAL A 223 11.46 -17.33 -25.69
N SER A 224 12.32 -18.00 -26.47
CA SER A 224 12.68 -17.60 -27.82
C SER A 224 11.58 -18.14 -28.72
N ILE A 225 10.56 -17.33 -28.97
CA ILE A 225 9.52 -17.65 -29.94
C ILE A 225 10.16 -17.55 -31.32
N LYS A 226 10.76 -18.64 -31.80
CA LYS A 226 11.12 -18.76 -33.22
C LYS A 226 9.87 -19.17 -33.98
N TRP A 227 9.32 -18.23 -34.74
CA TRP A 227 8.29 -18.51 -35.74
C TRP A 227 8.94 -19.19 -36.94
N GLU A 228 9.05 -20.52 -36.92
CA GLU A 228 9.27 -21.26 -38.15
C GLU A 228 7.92 -21.44 -38.88
N LYS A 229 7.95 -21.29 -40.20
CA LYS A 229 6.78 -21.31 -41.10
C LYS A 229 5.92 -22.56 -40.86
N GLY A 230 4.84 -22.43 -40.06
CA GLY A 230 3.80 -23.47 -39.94
C GLY A 230 3.25 -23.69 -38.53
N ALA A 231 2.47 -22.74 -38.00
CA ALA A 231 1.34 -22.91 -37.08
C ALA A 231 1.49 -23.64 -35.72
N ARG A 232 2.67 -24.00 -35.21
CA ARG A 232 2.84 -24.46 -33.81
C ARG A 232 4.11 -23.91 -33.14
N PRO A 233 4.02 -23.17 -32.02
CA PRO A 233 5.18 -22.73 -31.26
C PRO A 233 5.82 -23.92 -30.54
N THR A 234 7.07 -24.25 -30.89
CA THR A 234 7.83 -25.30 -30.21
C THR A 234 8.62 -24.68 -29.06
N ILE A 235 8.21 -24.97 -27.83
CA ILE A 235 8.90 -24.52 -26.61
C ILE A 235 10.14 -25.40 -26.42
N GLN A 236 11.34 -24.85 -26.67
CA GLN A 236 12.60 -25.53 -26.36
C GLN A 236 13.12 -25.05 -25.00
N PHE A 237 13.25 -25.99 -24.06
CA PHE A 237 13.90 -25.77 -22.77
C PHE A 237 15.40 -26.03 -22.92
N GLY A 238 16.23 -25.06 -22.55
CA GLY A 238 17.69 -25.24 -22.52
C GLY A 238 18.12 -26.30 -21.50
N GLU A 239 19.17 -27.06 -21.80
CA GLU A 239 19.68 -28.12 -20.94
C GLU A 239 20.23 -27.57 -19.61
N LYS A 240 19.84 -28.24 -18.51
CA LYS A 240 20.26 -27.93 -17.14
C LYS A 240 21.70 -28.40 -16.88
N THR A 241 22.49 -27.57 -16.21
CA THR A 241 23.91 -27.85 -15.92
C THR A 241 24.06 -28.82 -14.74
N SER A 242 25.11 -29.65 -14.71
CA SER A 242 25.33 -30.69 -13.68
C SER A 242 25.38 -30.16 -12.24
N LYS A 243 25.88 -28.94 -12.03
CA LYS A 243 25.88 -28.25 -10.72
C LYS A 243 24.49 -27.81 -10.24
N GLU A 244 23.49 -27.70 -11.13
CA GLU A 244 22.11 -27.38 -10.74
C GLU A 244 21.41 -28.60 -10.11
N LYS A 245 21.85 -29.83 -10.43
CA LYS A 245 21.22 -31.07 -9.94
C LYS A 245 21.60 -31.43 -8.50
N GLU A 246 22.80 -31.07 -8.02
CA GLU A 246 23.23 -31.41 -6.64
C GLU A 246 22.51 -30.56 -5.59
N THR A 247 22.29 -29.26 -5.84
CA THR A 247 21.54 -28.39 -4.92
C THR A 247 20.05 -28.75 -4.87
N GLU A 248 19.48 -29.26 -5.98
CA GLU A 248 18.06 -29.64 -6.10
C GLU A 248 17.72 -30.90 -5.27
N GLN A 249 18.71 -31.75 -4.97
CA GLN A 249 18.48 -33.02 -4.27
C GLN A 249 18.15 -32.86 -2.78
N PHE A 250 18.89 -32.02 -2.04
CA PHE A 250 18.63 -31.80 -0.61
C PHE A 250 17.28 -31.09 -0.35
N ASP A 251 16.91 -30.14 -1.20
CA ASP A 251 15.59 -29.49 -1.12
C ASP A 251 14.45 -30.45 -1.48
N SER A 252 14.67 -31.36 -2.44
CA SER A 252 13.64 -32.30 -2.89
C SER A 252 13.28 -33.35 -1.84
N GLU A 253 14.25 -33.78 -1.03
CA GLU A 253 14.03 -34.82 -0.02
C GLU A 253 13.26 -34.27 1.19
N ALA A 254 13.67 -33.10 1.70
CA ALA A 254 12.94 -32.41 2.77
C ALA A 254 11.52 -32.03 2.33
N MET A 255 11.36 -31.54 1.09
CA MET A 255 10.05 -31.18 0.56
C MET A 255 9.13 -32.39 0.33
N ARG A 256 9.69 -33.55 -0.03
CA ARG A 256 8.91 -34.78 -0.25
C ARG A 256 8.29 -35.28 1.06
N TYR A 257 9.06 -35.42 2.13
CA TYR A 257 8.52 -35.84 3.43
C TYR A 257 7.50 -34.84 3.98
N LEU A 258 7.80 -33.55 3.82
CA LEU A 258 6.92 -32.49 4.26
C LEU A 258 5.61 -32.46 3.47
N SER A 259 5.64 -32.74 2.17
CA SER A 259 4.44 -32.79 1.32
C SER A 259 3.45 -33.88 1.72
N TYR A 260 3.92 -35.03 2.22
CA TYR A 260 3.07 -36.12 2.71
C TYR A 260 2.26 -35.73 3.95
N ALA A 261 2.82 -34.91 4.84
CA ALA A 261 2.09 -34.36 5.97
C ALA A 261 1.19 -33.19 5.54
N LEU A 262 1.62 -32.40 4.56
CA LEU A 262 0.96 -31.15 4.22
C LEU A 262 -0.29 -31.31 3.36
N TYR A 263 -0.26 -32.15 2.31
CA TYR A 263 -1.42 -32.31 1.46
C TYR A 263 -2.67 -32.78 2.22
N PRO A 264 -2.59 -33.76 3.15
CA PRO A 264 -3.73 -34.16 3.97
C PRO A 264 -4.22 -33.02 4.87
N LEU A 265 -3.30 -32.25 5.48
CA LEU A 265 -3.66 -31.14 6.36
C LEU A 265 -4.39 -30.03 5.61
N LEU A 266 -3.95 -29.70 4.39
CA LEU A 266 -4.60 -28.70 3.54
C LEU A 266 -5.97 -29.18 3.06
N LEU A 267 -6.08 -30.46 2.68
CA LEU A 267 -7.35 -31.04 2.26
C LEU A 267 -8.35 -31.07 3.42
N ALA A 268 -7.91 -31.50 4.61
CA ALA A 268 -8.71 -31.49 5.83
C ALA A 268 -9.12 -30.07 6.21
N GLY A 269 -8.22 -29.09 6.11
CA GLY A 269 -8.51 -27.68 6.36
C GLY A 269 -9.52 -27.10 5.36
N ALA A 270 -9.43 -27.45 4.08
CA ALA A 270 -10.37 -27.03 3.04
C ALA A 270 -11.77 -27.61 3.27
N VAL A 271 -11.86 -28.91 3.61
CA VAL A 271 -13.12 -29.59 3.94
C VAL A 271 -13.73 -29.03 5.23
N TYR A 272 -12.92 -28.84 6.27
CA TYR A 272 -13.36 -28.22 7.52
C TYR A 272 -13.90 -26.81 7.26
N SER A 273 -13.17 -26.00 6.48
CA SER A 273 -13.61 -24.67 6.08
C SER A 273 -14.96 -24.72 5.37
N LEU A 274 -15.18 -25.68 4.46
CA LEU A 274 -16.43 -25.84 3.73
C LEU A 274 -17.63 -26.16 4.64
N VAL A 275 -17.41 -26.98 5.67
CA VAL A 275 -18.49 -27.47 6.57
C VAL A 275 -18.83 -26.46 7.65
N TYR A 276 -17.84 -25.79 8.23
CA TYR A 276 -18.02 -25.01 9.47
C TYR A 276 -18.03 -23.49 9.28
N HIS A 277 -17.56 -22.96 8.15
CA HIS A 277 -17.54 -21.52 7.90
C HIS A 277 -18.53 -21.11 6.80
N PRO A 278 -19.26 -19.99 6.98
CA PRO A 278 -20.09 -19.44 5.93
C PRO A 278 -19.22 -18.81 4.83
N HIS A 279 -19.52 -19.12 3.56
CA HIS A 279 -18.81 -18.60 2.40
C HIS A 279 -19.73 -17.76 1.53
N LYS A 280 -19.20 -16.67 0.95
CA LYS A 280 -19.96 -15.78 0.05
C LYS A 280 -20.33 -16.48 -1.27
N SER A 281 -19.45 -17.35 -1.76
CA SER A 281 -19.61 -18.11 -3.00
C SER A 281 -18.64 -19.29 -3.06
N TRP A 282 -18.87 -20.22 -3.99
CA TRP A 282 -17.91 -21.30 -4.29
C TRP A 282 -16.55 -20.76 -4.73
N TYR A 283 -16.52 -19.64 -5.47
CA TYR A 283 -15.29 -18.96 -5.85
C TYR A 283 -14.51 -18.47 -4.63
N SER A 284 -15.19 -17.76 -3.70
CA SER A 284 -14.58 -17.24 -2.48
C SER A 284 -14.05 -18.37 -1.60
N TRP A 285 -14.76 -19.50 -1.50
CA TRP A 285 -14.28 -20.68 -0.78
C TRP A 285 -13.01 -21.29 -1.40
N ILE A 286 -12.97 -21.46 -2.73
CA ILE A 286 -11.79 -22.00 -3.42
C ILE A 286 -10.60 -21.07 -3.23
N VAL A 287 -10.76 -19.78 -3.48
CA VAL A 287 -9.68 -18.79 -3.37
C VAL A 287 -9.15 -18.72 -1.93
N ARG A 288 -10.03 -18.72 -0.93
CA ARG A 288 -9.65 -18.70 0.49
C ARG A 288 -8.93 -19.98 0.92
N SER A 289 -9.37 -21.13 0.42
CA SER A 289 -8.71 -22.41 0.68
C SER A 289 -7.34 -22.48 0.02
N LEU A 290 -7.21 -21.99 -1.22
CA LEU A 290 -5.94 -21.91 -1.93
C LEU A 290 -4.96 -20.97 -1.24
N VAL A 291 -5.40 -19.79 -0.80
CA VAL A 291 -4.56 -18.83 -0.08
C VAL A 291 -4.05 -19.40 1.24
N ASN A 292 -4.91 -20.03 2.03
CA ASN A 292 -4.47 -20.70 3.26
C ASN A 292 -3.42 -21.78 2.95
N GLY A 293 -3.61 -22.53 1.86
CA GLY A 293 -2.62 -23.47 1.36
C GLY A 293 -1.29 -22.80 1.01
N VAL A 294 -1.32 -21.74 0.20
CA VAL A 294 -0.14 -20.97 -0.19
C VAL A 294 0.59 -20.39 1.02
N TYR A 295 -0.12 -19.87 2.02
CA TYR A 295 0.49 -19.35 3.24
C TYR A 295 1.14 -20.43 4.09
N VAL A 296 0.54 -21.61 4.20
CA VAL A 296 1.16 -22.74 4.91
C VAL A 296 2.37 -23.27 4.14
N PHE A 297 2.25 -23.43 2.82
CA PHE A 297 3.38 -23.85 1.98
C PHE A 297 4.53 -22.85 2.02
N GLY A 298 4.24 -21.55 1.92
CA GLY A 298 5.24 -20.51 2.01
C GLY A 298 6.05 -20.61 3.30
N PHE A 299 5.41 -20.94 4.42
CA PHE A 299 6.07 -21.08 5.72
C PHE A 299 7.07 -22.21 5.68
N LEU A 300 6.61 -23.34 5.16
CA LEU A 300 7.40 -24.53 5.01
C LEU A 300 8.57 -24.36 4.06
N PHE A 301 8.45 -23.55 3.01
CA PHE A 301 9.59 -23.23 2.13
C PHE A 301 10.67 -22.39 2.83
N MET A 302 10.35 -21.69 3.92
CA MET A 302 11.33 -20.91 4.69
C MET A 302 12.05 -21.73 5.76
N LEU A 303 11.48 -22.85 6.22
CA LEU A 303 12.06 -23.71 7.26
C LEU A 303 13.38 -24.40 6.87
N PRO A 304 13.56 -24.93 5.64
CA PRO A 304 14.82 -25.55 5.24
C PRO A 304 16.03 -24.64 5.46
N GLN A 305 15.91 -23.36 5.14
CA GLN A 305 16.99 -22.39 5.35
C GLN A 305 17.36 -22.27 6.84
N LEU A 306 16.37 -22.18 7.73
CA LEU A 306 16.61 -22.14 9.17
C LEU A 306 17.22 -23.45 9.70
N PHE A 307 16.79 -24.59 9.15
CA PHE A 307 17.31 -25.90 9.52
C PHE A 307 18.76 -26.08 9.07
N VAL A 308 19.09 -25.69 7.84
CA VAL A 308 20.45 -25.72 7.30
C VAL A 308 21.37 -24.81 8.11
N ASN A 309 20.93 -23.60 8.46
CA ASN A 309 21.69 -22.71 9.36
C ASN A 309 22.01 -23.38 10.69
N TYR A 310 21.02 -24.06 11.28
CA TYR A 310 21.19 -24.75 12.56
C TYR A 310 22.11 -25.97 12.46
N LYS A 311 22.01 -26.76 11.38
CA LYS A 311 22.79 -27.98 11.15
C LYS A 311 24.25 -27.67 10.83
N LEU A 312 24.50 -26.70 9.95
CA LEU A 312 25.84 -26.30 9.53
C LEU A 312 26.52 -25.34 10.51
N LYS A 313 25.78 -24.82 11.51
CA LYS A 313 26.28 -23.83 12.48
C LYS A 313 26.90 -22.61 11.79
N SER A 314 26.34 -22.21 10.65
CA SER A 314 26.76 -21.04 9.88
C SER A 314 25.57 -20.36 9.20
N VAL A 315 25.67 -19.05 8.93
CA VAL A 315 24.63 -18.28 8.21
C VAL A 315 25.20 -17.74 6.91
N ALA A 316 24.50 -17.89 5.79
CA ALA A 316 24.93 -17.38 4.49
C ALA A 316 25.10 -15.86 4.55
N HIS A 317 26.17 -15.35 3.95
CA HIS A 317 26.36 -13.92 3.82
C HIS A 317 25.22 -13.28 3.01
N LEU A 318 24.55 -12.32 3.62
CA LEU A 318 23.51 -11.52 2.99
C LEU A 318 24.00 -10.06 2.91
N PRO A 319 24.07 -9.46 1.72
CA PRO A 319 24.54 -8.08 1.57
C PRO A 319 23.77 -7.13 2.48
N TRP A 320 24.46 -6.20 3.14
CA TRP A 320 23.87 -5.29 4.13
C TRP A 320 22.61 -4.57 3.62
N ARG A 321 22.62 -4.16 2.35
CA ARG A 321 21.46 -3.52 1.69
C ARG A 321 20.24 -4.45 1.62
N ALA A 322 20.42 -5.68 1.15
CA ALA A 322 19.33 -6.66 1.07
C ALA A 322 18.81 -7.04 2.47
N PHE A 323 19.71 -7.11 3.45
CA PHE A 323 19.34 -7.39 4.84
C PHE A 323 18.51 -6.26 5.44
N MET A 324 18.90 -5.01 5.20
CA MET A 324 18.14 -3.84 5.64
C MET A 324 16.78 -3.76 4.94
N TYR A 325 16.68 -4.01 3.64
CA TYR A 325 15.39 -4.06 2.96
C TYR A 325 14.48 -5.15 3.55
N LYS A 326 15.02 -6.33 3.85
CA LYS A 326 14.26 -7.39 4.52
C LYS A 326 13.76 -6.92 5.90
N ALA A 327 14.63 -6.33 6.71
CA ALA A 327 14.28 -5.83 8.04
C ALA A 327 13.21 -4.73 8.01
N PHE A 328 13.33 -3.77 7.10
CA PHE A 328 12.37 -2.67 6.98
C PHE A 328 11.02 -3.14 6.45
N ASN A 329 10.99 -4.05 5.45
CA ASN A 329 9.73 -4.61 4.95
C ASN A 329 8.97 -5.32 6.07
N THR A 330 9.64 -6.22 6.78
CA THR A 330 9.14 -6.96 7.96
C THR A 330 8.53 -6.00 9.00
N PHE A 331 9.30 -4.97 9.41
CA PHE A 331 8.86 -4.02 10.43
C PHE A 331 7.67 -3.15 9.99
N ILE A 332 7.67 -2.69 8.73
CA ILE A 332 6.61 -1.82 8.21
C ILE A 332 5.33 -2.61 7.96
N ASP A 333 5.42 -3.86 7.49
CA ASP A 333 4.27 -4.73 7.27
C ASP A 333 3.53 -5.03 8.58
N ASP A 334 4.25 -5.18 9.69
CA ASP A 334 3.69 -5.35 11.04
C ASP A 334 2.91 -4.12 11.52
N VAL A 335 3.52 -2.94 11.39
CA VAL A 335 2.87 -1.66 11.73
C VAL A 335 1.63 -1.45 10.85
N PHE A 336 1.73 -1.81 9.58
CA PHE A 336 0.66 -1.69 8.61
C PHE A 336 -0.49 -2.67 8.90
N ALA A 337 -0.19 -3.91 9.30
CA ALA A 337 -1.16 -4.90 9.74
C ALA A 337 -1.93 -4.51 11.00
N PHE A 338 -1.39 -3.61 11.81
CA PHE A 338 -2.10 -3.07 12.97
C PHE A 338 -3.00 -1.88 12.61
N ILE A 339 -2.57 -1.03 11.69
CA ILE A 339 -3.24 0.25 11.38
C ILE A 339 -4.32 0.09 10.30
N ILE A 340 -4.07 -0.72 9.27
CA ILE A 340 -4.93 -0.82 8.09
C ILE A 340 -5.69 -2.14 8.08
N VAL A 341 -6.97 -2.06 7.71
CA VAL A 341 -7.87 -3.21 7.66
C VAL A 341 -7.42 -4.15 6.54
N MET A 342 -6.77 -5.24 6.94
CA MET A 342 -6.39 -6.35 6.07
C MET A 342 -7.06 -7.65 6.52
N PRO A 343 -7.31 -8.60 5.60
CA PRO A 343 -7.83 -9.91 5.96
C PRO A 343 -6.91 -10.62 6.95
N THR A 344 -7.50 -11.28 7.95
CA THR A 344 -6.76 -11.94 9.04
C THR A 344 -5.74 -12.96 8.55
N ALA A 345 -6.05 -13.69 7.49
CA ALA A 345 -5.12 -14.65 6.88
C ALA A 345 -3.86 -13.98 6.33
N HIS A 346 -4.00 -12.82 5.67
CA HIS A 346 -2.86 -12.06 5.15
C HIS A 346 -2.02 -11.47 6.30
N ARG A 347 -2.69 -10.95 7.34
CA ARG A 347 -2.01 -10.44 8.54
C ARG A 347 -1.19 -11.53 9.24
N LEU A 348 -1.75 -12.73 9.36
CA LEU A 348 -1.04 -13.87 9.94
C LEU A 348 0.15 -14.31 9.08
N ALA A 349 0.05 -14.18 7.75
CA ALA A 349 1.15 -14.48 6.85
C ALA A 349 2.31 -13.49 6.98
N CYS A 350 2.02 -12.19 7.12
CA CYS A 350 3.04 -11.17 7.44
C CYS A 350 3.72 -11.49 8.78
N PHE A 351 2.91 -11.65 9.84
CA PHE A 351 3.41 -11.95 11.19
C PHE A 351 4.31 -13.20 11.26
N ARG A 352 3.97 -14.21 10.47
CA ARG A 352 4.78 -15.44 10.32
C ARG A 352 6.15 -15.15 9.70
N ASP A 353 6.22 -14.33 8.66
CA ASP A 353 7.49 -13.95 8.04
C ASP A 353 8.36 -13.16 9.04
N ASP A 354 7.75 -12.40 9.94
CA ASP A 354 8.43 -11.68 11.02
C ASP A 354 9.03 -12.62 12.07
N ILE A 355 8.29 -13.65 12.51
CA ILE A 355 8.81 -14.69 13.41
C ILE A 355 10.03 -15.39 12.78
N VAL A 356 9.92 -15.77 11.49
CA VAL A 356 11.02 -16.41 10.75
C VAL A 356 12.22 -15.47 10.69
N PHE A 357 12.01 -14.18 10.47
CA PHE A 357 13.06 -13.17 10.44
C PHE A 357 13.75 -13.03 11.81
N VAL A 358 13.00 -13.00 12.91
CA VAL A 358 13.57 -12.94 14.28
C VAL A 358 14.41 -14.19 14.58
N ILE A 359 13.94 -15.39 14.21
CA ILE A 359 14.72 -16.62 14.37
C ILE A 359 16.01 -16.54 13.54
N TYR A 360 15.94 -16.02 12.31
CA TYR A 360 17.11 -15.79 11.48
C TYR A 360 18.11 -14.81 12.12
N LEU A 361 17.65 -13.70 12.72
CA LEU A 361 18.51 -12.77 13.46
C LEU A 361 19.20 -13.45 14.63
N TYR A 362 18.46 -14.27 15.38
CA TYR A 362 19.00 -15.04 16.49
C TYR A 362 20.09 -16.04 16.02
N GLN A 363 19.85 -16.75 14.92
CA GLN A 363 20.84 -17.65 14.32
C GLN A 363 22.08 -16.90 13.84
N ARG A 364 21.92 -15.71 13.25
CA ARG A 364 23.04 -14.88 12.80
C ARG A 364 23.87 -14.34 13.96
N TRP A 365 23.25 -14.10 15.11
CA TRP A 365 23.98 -13.72 16.32
C TRP A 365 24.78 -14.89 16.92
N LEU A 366 24.24 -16.11 16.85
CA LEU A 366 24.87 -17.30 17.42
C LEU A 366 25.94 -17.94 16.53
N TYR A 367 25.77 -17.91 15.20
CA TYR A 367 26.60 -18.62 14.23
C TYR A 367 27.42 -17.68 13.34
N PRO A 368 28.67 -18.04 12.99
CA PRO A 368 29.49 -17.24 12.08
C PRO A 368 28.89 -17.14 10.68
N VAL A 369 29.17 -16.02 10.02
CA VAL A 369 28.70 -15.74 8.65
C VAL A 369 29.63 -16.43 7.65
N ASP A 370 29.07 -17.29 6.80
CA ASP A 370 29.76 -18.01 5.74
C ASP A 370 29.63 -17.26 4.41
N MET A 371 30.77 -16.78 3.90
CA MET A 371 30.85 -15.99 2.66
C MET A 371 30.79 -16.84 1.38
N LYS A 372 31.13 -18.13 1.46
CA LYS A 372 31.13 -19.03 0.30
C LYS A 372 29.75 -19.58 0.00
N ARG A 373 28.85 -19.54 0.98
CA ARG A 373 27.53 -20.12 0.86
C ARG A 373 26.60 -19.22 0.06
N VAL A 374 25.93 -19.82 -0.91
CA VAL A 374 24.86 -19.18 -1.68
C VAL A 374 23.72 -18.80 -0.71
N ASN A 375 23.32 -17.53 -0.74
CA ASN A 375 22.20 -17.04 0.04
C ASN A 375 20.84 -17.40 -0.61
N GLU A 376 19.74 -17.06 0.08
CA GLU A 376 18.36 -17.31 -0.37
C GLU A 376 18.01 -16.68 -1.75
N PHE A 377 18.84 -15.76 -2.25
CA PHE A 377 18.69 -15.12 -3.55
C PHE A 377 19.55 -15.77 -4.64
N GLY A 378 20.20 -16.91 -4.34
CA GLY A 378 21.05 -17.60 -5.31
C GLY A 378 22.37 -16.87 -5.57
N VAL A 379 22.88 -16.10 -4.61
CA VAL A 379 24.12 -15.32 -4.72
C VAL A 379 25.08 -15.68 -3.58
N SER A 380 26.33 -16.04 -3.90
CA SER A 380 27.43 -16.13 -2.93
C SER A 380 28.30 -14.87 -2.97
N TYR A 381 29.10 -14.59 -1.93
CA TYR A 381 29.99 -13.42 -1.94
C TYR A 381 31.10 -13.54 -3.01
N GLU A 382 31.58 -14.77 -3.27
CA GLU A 382 32.59 -15.03 -4.31
C GLU A 382 32.06 -14.82 -5.73
N ASP A 383 30.76 -15.07 -5.97
CA ASP A 383 30.13 -14.76 -7.27
C ASP A 383 30.05 -13.25 -7.52
N GLN A 384 29.78 -12.46 -6.47
CA GLN A 384 29.77 -10.99 -6.57
C GLN A 384 31.16 -10.43 -6.86
N GLU A 385 32.21 -10.95 -6.19
CA GLU A 385 33.58 -10.49 -6.39
C GLU A 385 34.12 -10.82 -7.80
N ASN A 386 33.60 -11.87 -8.44
CA ASN A 386 33.93 -12.23 -9.82
C ASN A 386 33.15 -11.41 -10.86
N GLU A 387 31.91 -10.98 -10.56
CA GLU A 387 31.17 -10.04 -11.43
C GLU A 387 31.74 -8.61 -11.37
N ASP A 388 32.28 -8.19 -10.22
CA ASP A 388 32.86 -6.85 -10.02
C ASP A 388 34.31 -6.72 -10.54
N LYS A 389 34.98 -7.83 -10.89
CA LYS A 389 36.29 -7.80 -11.55
C LYS A 389 36.07 -7.54 -13.05
N PRO A 390 36.60 -6.44 -13.64
CA PRO A 390 36.52 -6.27 -15.08
C PRO A 390 37.20 -7.46 -15.75
N HIS A 391 36.53 -8.05 -16.74
CA HIS A 391 37.13 -9.06 -17.60
C HIS A 391 38.50 -8.55 -18.06
N LYS A 392 39.56 -9.26 -17.68
CA LYS A 392 40.86 -9.09 -18.33
C LYS A 392 40.70 -9.68 -19.72
N ASP A 393 40.77 -8.80 -20.72
CA ASP A 393 40.88 -9.14 -22.14
C ASP A 393 42.01 -10.14 -22.40
#